data_AF-A0A7Z9CQ74-F1
#
_entry.id   AF-A0A7Z9CQ74-F1
#
_cell.length_a   1.000
_cell.length_b   1.000
_cell.length_c   1.000
_cell.angle_alpha   90.00
_cell.angle_beta   90.00
_cell.angle_gamma   90.00
#
_symmetry.space_group_name_H-M   'P 1'
#
loop_
_entity.id
_entity.type
_entity.pdbx_description
1 polymer ?
#
loop_
_entity_poly.entity_id
_entity_poly.type
_entity_poly.pdbx_seq_one_letter_code
_entity_poly.pdbx_strand_id
1 'polypeptide(L)'
;MDGSFDVEGGLKIARQLLVELVNMGLPLATEALDPNSPQYLGDLFSWSAIGARTTESQTHREMASGLSMPVGFKNGTDGSLATAINAMRAAAMPHRFVGINQAGQVCLLQTQGNPDGHVILRGGKAPNYGPQDVEQCEKEMTQAGLKPSLMVDCSHGNSNKDYRRQPAVAESVVAQIKDGNRSIIGLMIESNIHEGNQSSEQPRCDMKYGVSVTDACISWETTDALLRELDKDLRGHLAARLA
;
A
#
# COMPACT_ATOMS: atom_id res chain seq x y z
N MET A 1 -8.54 20.95 7.73
CA MET A 1 -8.99 20.08 8.83
C MET A 1 -9.89 20.89 9.77
N ASP A 2 -10.94 21.46 9.20
CA ASP A 2 -11.89 22.38 9.87
C ASP A 2 -13.34 22.09 9.44
N GLY A 3 -13.55 20.96 8.74
CA GLY A 3 -14.86 20.55 8.24
C GLY A 3 -15.39 21.36 7.05
N SER A 4 -14.59 22.21 6.40
CA SER A 4 -15.03 23.04 5.26
C SER A 4 -15.30 22.27 3.97
N PHE A 5 -14.70 21.09 3.80
CA PHE A 5 -14.79 20.27 2.57
C PHE A 5 -14.37 21.02 1.28
N ASP A 6 -13.36 21.90 1.35
CA ASP A 6 -12.76 22.51 0.16
C ASP A 6 -11.93 21.50 -0.66
N VAL A 7 -12.62 20.74 -1.51
CA VAL A 7 -12.02 19.69 -2.36
C VAL A 7 -11.08 20.30 -3.40
N GLU A 8 -11.44 21.43 -4.02
CA GLU A 8 -10.60 22.06 -5.04
C GLU A 8 -9.27 22.54 -4.44
N GLY A 9 -9.33 23.25 -3.30
CA GLY A 9 -8.15 23.65 -2.56
C GLY A 9 -7.31 22.45 -2.13
N GLY A 10 -7.96 21.39 -1.64
CA GLY A 10 -7.31 20.13 -1.26
C GLY A 10 -6.54 19.47 -2.41
N LEU A 11 -7.13 19.39 -3.60
CA LEU A 11 -6.47 18.81 -4.79
C LEU A 11 -5.26 19.64 -5.23
N LYS A 12 -5.35 20.97 -5.18
CA LYS A 12 -4.22 21.86 -5.52
C LYS A 12 -3.06 21.66 -4.55
N ILE A 13 -3.34 21.63 -3.25
CA ILE A 13 -2.32 21.40 -2.21
C ILE A 13 -1.69 20.02 -2.37
N ALA A 14 -2.51 18.98 -2.56
CA ALA A 14 -2.04 17.61 -2.74
C ALA A 14 -1.11 17.51 -3.97
N ARG A 15 -1.55 18.00 -5.14
CA ARG A 15 -0.74 17.96 -6.36
C ARG A 15 0.56 18.73 -6.21
N GLN A 16 0.53 19.92 -5.61
CA GLN A 16 1.74 20.71 -5.36
C GLN A 16 2.75 19.93 -4.52
N LEU A 17 2.32 19.38 -3.37
CA LEU A 17 3.18 18.59 -2.50
C LEU A 17 3.78 17.38 -3.23
N LEU A 18 2.96 16.63 -3.98
CA LEU A 18 3.42 15.46 -4.72
C LEU A 18 4.46 15.84 -5.79
N VAL A 19 4.25 16.94 -6.51
CA VAL A 19 5.23 17.46 -7.48
C VAL A 19 6.54 17.85 -6.79
N GLU A 20 6.48 18.53 -5.65
CA GLU A 20 7.68 18.90 -4.88
C GLU A 20 8.48 17.65 -4.46
N LEU A 21 7.80 16.62 -3.95
CA LEU A 21 8.45 15.36 -3.54
C LEU A 21 9.03 14.57 -4.73
N VAL A 22 8.32 14.49 -5.85
CA VAL A 22 8.83 13.85 -7.07
C VAL A 22 10.04 14.61 -7.61
N ASN A 23 10.04 15.94 -7.57
CA ASN A 23 11.19 16.76 -7.98
C ASN A 23 12.42 16.57 -7.07
N MET A 24 12.24 16.10 -5.83
CA MET A 24 13.34 15.67 -4.97
C MET A 24 13.91 14.29 -5.35
N GLY A 25 13.30 13.61 -6.33
CA GLY A 25 13.70 12.27 -6.76
C GLY A 25 13.13 11.15 -5.90
N LEU A 26 12.12 11.42 -5.05
CA LEU A 26 11.47 10.43 -4.21
C LEU A 26 10.24 9.82 -4.91
N PRO A 27 10.24 8.50 -5.21
CA PRO A 27 9.06 7.82 -5.72
C PRO A 27 7.94 7.80 -4.67
N LEU A 28 6.69 7.99 -5.13
CA LEU A 28 5.53 8.11 -4.24
C LEU A 28 4.57 6.94 -4.40
N ALA A 29 3.96 6.57 -3.29
CA ALA A 29 2.92 5.56 -3.18
C ALA A 29 1.62 6.19 -2.67
N THR A 30 0.47 5.69 -3.12
CA THR A 30 -0.84 6.10 -2.62
C THR A 30 -1.76 4.90 -2.38
N GLU A 31 -2.84 5.11 -1.65
CA GLU A 31 -4.03 4.26 -1.75
C GLU A 31 -5.01 4.90 -2.75
N ALA A 32 -5.53 4.13 -3.70
CA ALA A 32 -6.54 4.60 -4.64
C ALA A 32 -7.94 4.32 -4.06
N LEU A 33 -8.47 5.30 -3.32
CA LEU A 33 -9.77 5.20 -2.63
C LEU A 33 -10.97 5.56 -3.50
N ASP A 34 -10.81 6.51 -4.42
CA ASP A 34 -11.89 6.97 -5.28
C ASP A 34 -11.46 6.92 -6.75
N PRO A 35 -12.40 6.64 -7.67
CA PRO A 35 -12.08 6.44 -9.08
C PRO A 35 -11.73 7.73 -9.84
N ASN A 36 -11.88 8.90 -9.23
CA ASN A 36 -11.73 10.19 -9.91
C ASN A 36 -10.38 10.84 -9.60
N SER A 37 -9.88 10.75 -8.36
CA SER A 37 -8.59 11.33 -7.95
C SER A 37 -7.40 10.89 -8.80
N PRO A 38 -7.31 9.64 -9.32
CA PRO A 38 -6.23 9.27 -10.23
C PRO A 38 -6.14 10.13 -11.49
N GLN A 39 -7.24 10.75 -11.96
CA GLN A 39 -7.18 11.66 -13.10
C GLN A 39 -6.41 12.96 -12.80
N TYR A 40 -6.31 13.34 -11.52
CA TYR A 40 -5.65 14.57 -11.07
C TYR A 40 -4.25 14.35 -10.51
N LEU A 41 -3.97 13.15 -9.98
CA LEU A 41 -2.76 12.87 -9.21
C LEU A 41 -2.01 11.61 -9.70
N GLY A 42 -2.63 10.79 -10.54
CA GLY A 42 -2.14 9.46 -10.91
C GLY A 42 -0.79 9.48 -11.62
N ASP A 43 -0.47 10.57 -12.33
CA ASP A 43 0.81 10.78 -13.01
C ASP A 43 2.00 10.95 -12.06
N LEU A 44 1.76 11.12 -10.75
CA LEU A 44 2.79 11.38 -9.74
C LEU A 44 3.10 10.17 -8.85
N PHE A 45 2.39 9.05 -9.03
CA PHE A 45 2.59 7.84 -8.22
C PHE A 45 3.33 6.75 -8.98
N SER A 46 4.30 6.13 -8.31
CA SER A 46 5.06 4.99 -8.83
C SER A 46 4.47 3.65 -8.39
N TRP A 47 3.54 3.66 -7.45
CA TRP A 47 2.88 2.48 -6.90
C TRP A 47 1.53 2.86 -6.27
N SER A 48 0.55 1.95 -6.31
CA SER A 48 -0.74 2.18 -5.65
C SER A 48 -1.20 0.96 -4.84
N ALA A 49 -1.95 1.20 -3.76
CA ALA A 49 -2.69 0.19 -3.02
C ALA A 49 -4.19 0.28 -3.33
N ILE A 50 -4.88 -0.87 -3.25
CA ILE A 50 -6.32 -0.96 -3.03
C ILE A 50 -6.57 -1.44 -1.60
N GLY A 51 -7.33 -0.67 -0.84
CA GLY A 51 -7.62 -0.90 0.56
C GLY A 51 -8.44 -2.16 0.82
N ALA A 52 -8.29 -2.72 2.03
CA ALA A 52 -8.94 -3.98 2.41
C ALA A 52 -10.48 -3.96 2.32
N ARG A 53 -11.10 -2.77 2.42
CA ARG A 53 -12.55 -2.58 2.31
C ARG A 53 -13.04 -2.36 0.88
N THR A 54 -12.13 -2.06 -0.05
CA THR A 54 -12.44 -1.77 -1.46
C THR A 54 -11.87 -2.81 -2.40
N THR A 55 -11.04 -3.75 -1.93
CA THR A 55 -10.54 -4.89 -2.73
C THR A 55 -11.67 -5.73 -3.36
N GLU A 56 -12.83 -5.84 -2.73
CA GLU A 56 -14.01 -6.55 -3.30
C GLU A 56 -14.84 -5.70 -4.25
N SER A 57 -14.62 -4.39 -4.27
CA SER A 57 -15.37 -3.47 -5.11
C SER A 57 -14.98 -3.62 -6.58
N GLN A 58 -15.97 -3.92 -7.41
CA GLN A 58 -15.77 -4.01 -8.86
C GLN A 58 -15.24 -2.70 -9.46
N THR A 59 -15.74 -1.54 -9.00
CA THR A 59 -15.25 -0.23 -9.43
C THR A 59 -13.76 -0.03 -9.17
N HIS A 60 -13.23 -0.55 -8.07
CA HIS A 60 -11.82 -0.43 -7.75
C HIS A 60 -10.96 -1.40 -8.56
N ARG A 61 -11.49 -2.59 -8.88
CA ARG A 61 -10.82 -3.56 -9.78
C ARG A 61 -10.73 -3.03 -11.21
N GLU A 62 -11.81 -2.41 -11.68
CA GLU A 62 -11.87 -1.72 -12.97
C GLU A 62 -10.89 -0.55 -13.01
N MET A 63 -10.88 0.30 -11.99
CA MET A 63 -9.89 1.38 -11.87
C MET A 63 -8.46 0.84 -11.88
N ALA A 64 -8.15 -0.15 -11.05
CA ALA A 64 -6.81 -0.74 -10.93
C ALA A 64 -6.30 -1.31 -12.27
N SER A 65 -7.21 -1.84 -13.11
CA SER A 65 -6.87 -2.34 -14.44
C SER A 65 -6.38 -1.27 -15.43
N GLY A 66 -6.65 0.02 -15.14
CA GLY A 66 -6.25 1.16 -15.97
C GLY A 66 -5.15 2.02 -15.35
N LEU A 67 -4.72 1.72 -14.12
CA LEU A 67 -3.64 2.43 -13.46
C LEU A 67 -2.30 2.16 -14.15
N SER A 68 -1.47 3.20 -14.32
CA SER A 68 -0.21 3.14 -15.06
C SER A 68 1.00 2.72 -14.21
N MET A 69 0.75 2.13 -13.03
CA MET A 69 1.75 1.69 -12.08
C MET A 69 1.33 0.34 -11.44
N PRO A 70 2.26 -0.39 -10.79
CA PRO A 70 1.93 -1.60 -10.06
C PRO A 70 0.90 -1.36 -8.95
N VAL A 71 0.03 -2.34 -8.72
CA VAL A 71 -1.07 -2.24 -7.75
C VAL A 71 -1.02 -3.37 -6.72
N GLY A 72 -0.97 -3.00 -5.44
CA GLY A 72 -1.06 -3.93 -4.33
C GLY A 72 -2.50 -4.06 -3.80
N PHE A 73 -2.99 -5.27 -3.64
CA PHE A 73 -4.34 -5.55 -3.14
C PHE A 73 -4.28 -6.06 -1.71
N LYS A 74 -4.80 -5.29 -0.74
CA LYS A 74 -4.88 -5.73 0.66
C LYS A 74 -5.83 -6.91 0.81
N ASN A 75 -5.42 -7.93 1.58
CA ASN A 75 -6.32 -8.99 2.02
C ASN A 75 -7.52 -8.43 2.79
N GLY A 76 -8.62 -9.19 2.82
CA GLY A 76 -9.85 -8.79 3.51
C GLY A 76 -9.62 -8.50 5.00
N THR A 77 -10.45 -7.65 5.60
CA THR A 77 -10.27 -7.25 7.02
C THR A 77 -10.37 -8.41 8.01
N ASP A 78 -10.97 -9.52 7.60
CA ASP A 78 -11.06 -10.77 8.34
C ASP A 78 -9.83 -11.69 8.17
N GLY A 79 -8.95 -11.39 7.20
CA GLY A 79 -7.79 -12.20 6.83
C GLY A 79 -7.92 -12.88 5.45
N SER A 80 -9.06 -12.76 4.76
CA SER A 80 -9.32 -13.47 3.49
C SER A 80 -8.35 -13.08 2.37
N LEU A 81 -7.60 -14.05 1.88
CA LEU A 81 -6.69 -13.90 0.73
C LEU A 81 -7.45 -13.96 -0.61
N ALA A 82 -8.53 -14.75 -0.67
CA ALA A 82 -9.36 -14.91 -1.86
C ALA A 82 -9.85 -13.56 -2.42
N THR A 83 -10.19 -12.63 -1.53
CA THR A 83 -10.58 -11.26 -1.85
C THR A 83 -9.50 -10.55 -2.69
N ALA A 84 -8.24 -10.57 -2.23
CA ALA A 84 -7.11 -9.94 -2.92
C ALA A 84 -6.73 -10.67 -4.20
N ILE A 85 -6.69 -12.01 -4.18
CA ILE A 85 -6.36 -12.84 -5.35
C ILE A 85 -7.38 -12.61 -6.48
N ASN A 86 -8.67 -12.58 -6.16
CA ASN A 86 -9.72 -12.30 -7.14
C ASN A 86 -9.63 -10.88 -7.70
N ALA A 87 -9.31 -9.89 -6.85
CA ALA A 87 -9.12 -8.52 -7.29
C ALA A 87 -7.93 -8.37 -8.24
N MET A 88 -6.82 -9.02 -7.92
CA MET A 88 -5.62 -9.05 -8.75
C MET A 88 -5.89 -9.70 -10.11
N ARG A 89 -6.61 -10.83 -10.14
CA ARG A 89 -7.04 -11.47 -11.40
C ARG A 89 -7.96 -10.59 -12.22
N ALA A 90 -8.91 -9.92 -11.58
CA ALA A 90 -9.82 -9.02 -12.27
C ALA A 90 -9.08 -7.83 -12.86
N ALA A 91 -8.19 -7.19 -12.10
CA ALA A 91 -7.42 -6.04 -12.55
C ALA A 91 -6.47 -6.38 -13.71
N ALA A 92 -5.95 -7.61 -13.78
CA ALA A 92 -5.12 -8.08 -14.89
C ALA A 92 -5.86 -8.20 -16.24
N MET A 93 -7.20 -8.14 -16.25
CA MET A 93 -8.01 -8.25 -17.46
C MET A 93 -8.43 -6.88 -18.00
N PRO A 94 -8.67 -6.75 -19.32
CA PRO A 94 -9.30 -5.57 -19.90
C PRO A 94 -10.71 -5.33 -19.34
N HIS A 95 -11.06 -4.07 -19.07
CA HIS A 95 -12.40 -3.65 -18.67
C HIS A 95 -12.97 -2.56 -19.58
N ARG A 96 -14.30 -2.40 -19.51
CA ARG A 96 -15.02 -1.24 -20.05
C ARG A 96 -16.00 -0.74 -19.00
N PHE A 97 -15.87 0.52 -18.60
CA PHE A 97 -16.67 1.08 -17.51
C PHE A 97 -16.88 2.59 -17.70
N VAL A 98 -17.85 3.16 -16.99
CA VAL A 98 -18.15 4.59 -17.03
C VAL A 98 -17.23 5.33 -16.05
N GLY A 99 -16.54 6.37 -16.52
CA GLY A 99 -15.69 7.22 -15.71
C GLY A 99 -15.63 8.65 -16.24
N ILE A 100 -14.63 9.43 -15.82
CA ILE A 100 -14.41 10.79 -16.30
C ILE A 100 -13.13 10.88 -17.14
N ASN A 101 -13.13 11.73 -18.16
CA ASN A 101 -11.93 12.08 -18.92
C ASN A 101 -11.18 13.26 -18.28
N GLN A 102 -10.02 13.62 -18.86
CA GLN A 102 -9.18 14.75 -18.42
C GLN A 102 -9.87 16.12 -18.52
N ALA A 103 -10.95 16.25 -19.28
CA ALA A 103 -11.79 17.45 -19.35
C ALA A 103 -12.94 17.45 -18.31
N GLY A 104 -13.00 16.43 -17.43
CA GLY A 104 -14.03 16.28 -16.41
C GLY A 104 -15.38 15.77 -16.95
N GLN A 105 -15.44 15.26 -18.18
CA GLN A 105 -16.67 14.78 -18.81
C GLN A 105 -16.84 13.27 -18.60
N VAL A 106 -18.09 12.85 -18.38
CA VAL A 106 -18.44 11.42 -18.30
C VAL A 106 -18.19 10.75 -19.66
N CYS A 107 -17.48 9.63 -19.65
CA CYS A 107 -17.18 8.85 -20.85
C CYS A 107 -17.09 7.35 -20.55
N LEU A 108 -17.13 6.55 -21.61
CA LEU A 108 -16.81 5.12 -21.53
C LEU A 108 -15.29 4.96 -21.59
N LEU A 109 -14.71 4.44 -20.52
CA LEU A 109 -13.29 4.10 -20.44
C LEU A 109 -13.09 2.65 -20.87
N GLN A 110 -11.94 2.39 -21.51
CA GLN A 110 -11.48 1.04 -21.82
C GLN A 110 -10.05 0.88 -21.34
N THR A 111 -9.78 -0.18 -20.58
CA THR A 111 -8.45 -0.50 -20.06
C THR A 111 -7.90 -1.75 -20.74
N GLN A 112 -6.58 -1.94 -20.67
CA GLN A 112 -5.92 -3.12 -21.23
C GLN A 112 -5.73 -4.24 -20.18
N GLY A 113 -6.03 -3.96 -18.92
CA GLY A 113 -5.62 -4.80 -17.79
C GLY A 113 -4.26 -4.35 -17.25
N ASN A 114 -4.05 -4.57 -15.96
CA ASN A 114 -2.82 -4.30 -15.24
C ASN A 114 -2.24 -5.62 -14.71
N PRO A 115 -1.22 -6.19 -15.39
CA PRO A 115 -0.62 -7.45 -14.98
C PRO A 115 0.30 -7.30 -13.75
N ASP A 116 0.67 -6.07 -13.36
CA ASP A 116 1.63 -5.77 -12.30
C ASP A 116 0.96 -5.70 -10.92
N GLY A 117 0.15 -6.72 -10.62
CA GLY A 117 -0.56 -6.89 -9.37
C GLY A 117 0.21 -7.72 -8.33
N HIS A 118 0.03 -7.44 -7.05
CA HIS A 118 0.54 -8.25 -5.94
C HIS A 118 -0.40 -8.22 -4.73
N VAL A 119 -0.25 -9.19 -3.82
CA VAL A 119 -1.04 -9.27 -2.59
C VAL A 119 -0.34 -8.48 -1.49
N ILE A 120 -1.10 -7.74 -0.68
CA ILE A 120 -0.63 -7.13 0.56
C ILE A 120 -1.20 -7.90 1.76
N LEU A 121 -0.32 -8.53 2.53
CA LEU A 121 -0.62 -9.19 3.80
C LEU A 121 -0.60 -8.16 4.93
N ARG A 122 -1.77 -7.82 5.48
CA ARG A 122 -1.95 -6.79 6.51
C ARG A 122 -2.52 -7.30 7.84
N GLY A 123 -2.69 -8.61 7.96
CA GLY A 123 -3.39 -9.29 9.05
C GLY A 123 -4.91 -9.31 8.84
N GLY A 124 -5.62 -9.77 9.86
CA GLY A 124 -7.07 -9.85 9.89
C GLY A 124 -7.56 -9.97 11.33
N LYS A 125 -8.21 -11.09 11.66
CA LYS A 125 -8.49 -11.47 13.06
C LYS A 125 -7.21 -11.79 13.85
N ALA A 126 -6.17 -12.24 13.15
CA ALA A 126 -4.82 -12.44 13.67
C ALA A 126 -3.81 -11.84 12.67
N PRO A 127 -2.55 -11.57 13.10
CA PRO A 127 -1.46 -11.29 12.19
C PRO A 127 -1.29 -12.42 11.15
N ASN A 128 -0.84 -12.08 9.94
CA ASN A 128 -0.63 -13.02 8.84
C ASN A 128 0.72 -12.82 8.10
N TYR A 129 1.77 -12.51 8.86
CA TYR A 129 3.12 -12.28 8.32
C TYR A 129 4.09 -13.45 8.56
N GLY A 130 3.65 -14.49 9.26
CA GLY A 130 4.51 -15.62 9.62
C GLY A 130 4.82 -16.52 8.42
N PRO A 131 5.84 -17.41 8.54
CA PRO A 131 6.22 -18.32 7.45
C PRO A 131 5.05 -19.16 6.93
N GLN A 132 4.18 -19.64 7.82
CA GLN A 132 3.01 -20.44 7.45
C GLN A 132 1.96 -19.62 6.69
N ASP A 133 1.79 -18.35 7.05
CA ASP A 133 0.84 -17.44 6.38
C ASP A 133 1.31 -17.10 4.96
N VAL A 134 2.62 -16.83 4.82
CA VAL A 134 3.25 -16.58 3.52
C VAL A 134 3.16 -17.82 2.63
N GLU A 135 3.50 -19.00 3.16
CA GLU A 135 3.39 -20.26 2.41
C GLU A 135 1.94 -20.55 1.98
N GLN A 136 0.96 -20.29 2.85
CA GLN A 136 -0.46 -20.43 2.51
C GLN A 136 -0.85 -19.48 1.38
N CYS A 137 -0.40 -18.22 1.42
CA CYS A 137 -0.69 -17.27 0.36
C CYS A 137 -0.02 -17.64 -0.96
N GLU A 138 1.23 -18.11 -0.93
CA GLU A 138 1.91 -18.64 -2.12
C GLU A 138 1.13 -19.80 -2.76
N LYS A 139 0.64 -20.74 -1.94
CA LYS A 139 -0.16 -21.87 -2.41
C LYS A 139 -1.45 -21.41 -3.07
N GLU A 140 -2.20 -20.52 -2.43
CA GLU A 140 -3.47 -20.01 -2.98
C GLU A 140 -3.25 -19.20 -4.28
N MET A 141 -2.22 -18.37 -4.35
CA MET A 141 -1.86 -17.65 -5.57
C MET A 141 -1.51 -18.61 -6.70
N THR A 142 -0.70 -19.63 -6.41
CA THR A 142 -0.29 -20.65 -7.39
C THR A 142 -1.50 -21.45 -7.89
N GLN A 143 -2.40 -21.86 -6.99
CA GLN A 143 -3.66 -22.54 -7.35
C GLN A 143 -4.57 -21.66 -8.22
N ALA A 144 -4.51 -20.35 -8.05
CA ALA A 144 -5.22 -19.39 -8.90
C ALA A 144 -4.51 -19.09 -10.23
N GLY A 145 -3.39 -19.75 -10.52
CA GLY A 145 -2.60 -19.58 -11.75
C GLY A 145 -1.74 -18.32 -11.77
N LEU A 146 -1.42 -17.75 -10.61
CA LEU A 146 -0.68 -16.50 -10.46
C LEU A 146 0.71 -16.78 -9.91
N LYS A 147 1.70 -15.98 -10.34
CA LYS A 147 3.03 -16.00 -9.76
C LYS A 147 2.96 -15.36 -8.36
N PRO A 148 3.41 -16.04 -7.29
CA PRO A 148 3.43 -15.45 -5.96
C PRO A 148 4.29 -14.17 -5.93
N SER A 149 3.69 -13.09 -5.43
CA SER A 149 4.33 -11.79 -5.24
C SER A 149 3.58 -11.08 -4.13
N LEU A 150 4.26 -10.86 -3.01
CA LEU A 150 3.64 -10.42 -1.77
C LEU A 150 4.39 -9.23 -1.17
N MET A 151 3.63 -8.29 -0.63
CA MET A 151 4.10 -7.26 0.27
C MET A 151 3.53 -7.52 1.66
N VAL A 152 4.34 -7.35 2.70
CA VAL A 152 3.86 -7.44 4.09
C VAL A 152 3.70 -6.03 4.66
N ASP A 153 2.48 -5.69 5.07
CA ASP A 153 2.18 -4.48 5.85
C ASP A 153 2.52 -4.76 7.32
N CYS A 154 3.53 -4.08 7.84
CA CYS A 154 4.03 -4.27 9.20
C CYS A 154 3.10 -3.69 10.27
N SER A 155 2.16 -2.83 9.88
CA SER A 155 1.22 -2.12 10.76
C SER A 155 -0.11 -2.86 10.87
N HIS A 156 -1.21 -2.12 11.08
CA HIS A 156 -2.59 -2.59 11.07
C HIS A 156 -2.81 -3.87 11.90
N GLY A 157 -3.28 -4.96 11.30
CA GLY A 157 -3.53 -6.21 12.04
C GLY A 157 -2.27 -6.98 12.32
N ASN A 158 -1.20 -6.79 11.54
CA ASN A 158 0.06 -7.46 11.79
C ASN A 158 0.76 -6.93 13.05
N SER A 159 0.58 -5.63 13.34
CA SER A 159 1.02 -5.02 14.59
C SER A 159 0.02 -5.20 15.75
N ASN A 160 -1.15 -5.80 15.53
CA ASN A 160 -2.32 -5.71 16.43
C ASN A 160 -2.63 -4.25 16.83
N LYS A 161 -2.45 -3.30 15.91
CA LYS A 161 -2.61 -1.85 16.12
C LYS A 161 -1.68 -1.24 17.17
N ASP A 162 -0.59 -1.92 17.51
CA ASP A 162 0.49 -1.36 18.32
C ASP A 162 1.68 -1.01 17.42
N TYR A 163 1.84 0.28 17.10
CA TYR A 163 2.89 0.76 16.20
C TYR A 163 4.30 0.31 16.60
N ARG A 164 4.54 0.05 17.89
CA ARG A 164 5.83 -0.40 18.42
C ARG A 164 6.20 -1.81 17.98
N ARG A 165 5.25 -2.57 17.45
CA ARG A 165 5.46 -3.93 16.96
C ARG A 165 5.88 -3.99 15.49
N GLN A 166 5.80 -2.88 14.76
CA GLN A 166 6.20 -2.85 13.34
C GLN A 166 7.64 -3.34 13.10
N PRO A 167 8.66 -2.97 13.91
CA PRO A 167 10.02 -3.48 13.73
C PRO A 167 10.10 -5.01 13.85
N ALA A 168 9.46 -5.59 14.87
CA ALA A 168 9.45 -7.05 15.06
C ALA A 168 8.75 -7.80 13.90
N VAL A 169 7.73 -7.20 13.29
CA VAL A 169 7.09 -7.75 12.09
C VAL A 169 8.08 -7.71 10.91
N ALA A 170 8.75 -6.58 10.69
CA ALA A 170 9.74 -6.43 9.62
C ALA A 170 10.92 -7.41 9.78
N GLU A 171 11.45 -7.57 10.99
CA GLU A 171 12.51 -8.54 11.31
C GLU A 171 12.10 -9.98 11.00
N SER A 172 10.86 -10.37 11.35
CA SER A 172 10.31 -11.70 11.03
C SER A 172 10.23 -11.95 9.52
N VAL A 173 9.90 -10.92 8.74
CA VAL A 173 9.87 -11.01 7.27
C VAL A 173 11.28 -11.08 6.70
N VAL A 174 12.22 -10.31 7.23
CA VAL A 174 13.63 -10.34 6.84
C VAL A 174 14.25 -11.71 7.10
N ALA A 175 13.94 -12.35 8.22
CA ALA A 175 14.36 -13.72 8.51
C ALA A 175 13.91 -14.70 7.41
N GLN A 176 12.64 -14.62 6.99
CA GLN A 176 12.11 -15.46 5.90
C GLN A 176 12.84 -15.24 4.56
N ILE A 177 13.16 -13.97 4.25
CA ILE A 177 13.91 -13.61 3.04
C ILE A 177 15.35 -14.19 3.10
N LYS A 178 15.99 -14.18 4.27
CA LYS A 178 17.32 -14.77 4.50
C LYS A 178 17.27 -16.30 4.40
N ASP A 179 16.21 -16.92 4.88
CA ASP A 179 15.95 -18.36 4.79
C ASP A 179 15.56 -18.82 3.38
N GLY A 180 15.49 -17.90 2.41
CA GLY A 180 15.37 -18.20 0.99
C GLY A 180 14.00 -17.90 0.39
N ASN A 181 13.04 -17.31 1.13
CA ASN A 181 11.75 -16.92 0.56
C ASN A 181 11.93 -15.91 -0.57
N ARG A 182 11.45 -16.24 -1.78
CA ARG A 182 11.57 -15.38 -2.98
C ARG A 182 10.27 -14.67 -3.38
N SER A 183 9.16 -14.93 -2.69
CA SER A 183 7.85 -14.38 -3.05
C SER A 183 7.57 -13.04 -2.37
N ILE A 184 8.20 -12.77 -1.23
CA ILE A 184 8.13 -11.47 -0.55
C ILE A 184 8.98 -10.46 -1.33
N ILE A 185 8.31 -9.45 -1.88
CA ILE A 185 8.90 -8.40 -2.73
C ILE A 185 8.95 -7.04 -2.04
N GLY A 186 8.31 -6.87 -0.89
CA GLY A 186 8.31 -5.58 -0.20
C GLY A 186 7.72 -5.59 1.21
N LEU A 187 7.94 -4.48 1.91
CA LEU A 187 7.39 -4.15 3.22
C LEU A 187 6.63 -2.83 3.13
N MET A 188 5.59 -2.67 3.94
CA MET A 188 4.89 -1.40 4.17
C MET A 188 4.99 -1.05 5.65
N ILE A 189 5.44 0.17 5.95
CA ILE A 189 5.71 0.66 7.31
C ILE A 189 5.04 2.02 7.49
N GLU A 190 4.32 2.20 8.58
CA GLU A 190 3.74 3.49 8.98
C GLU A 190 4.70 4.23 9.91
N SER A 191 5.37 5.23 9.35
CA SER A 191 6.35 6.08 10.04
C SER A 191 6.02 7.55 9.87
N ASN A 192 6.42 8.36 10.85
CA ASN A 192 6.35 9.81 10.78
C ASN A 192 7.55 10.42 11.53
N ILE A 193 7.69 11.75 11.50
CA ILE A 193 8.77 12.46 12.19
C ILE A 193 8.80 12.07 13.67
N HIS A 194 7.62 12.05 14.32
CA HIS A 194 7.45 11.65 15.70
C HIS A 194 6.45 10.50 15.82
N GLU A 195 6.66 9.65 16.83
CA GLU A 195 5.86 8.45 17.06
C GLU A 195 4.44 8.73 17.57
N GLY A 196 3.60 7.70 17.52
CA GLY A 196 2.24 7.72 18.03
C GLY A 196 1.27 8.41 17.08
N ASN A 197 0.16 8.88 17.64
CA ASN A 197 -0.84 9.67 16.94
C ASN A 197 -1.44 10.75 17.87
N GLN A 198 -2.27 11.60 17.28
CA GLN A 198 -3.09 12.61 17.94
C GLN A 198 -4.46 12.68 17.26
N SER A 199 -5.43 13.35 17.91
CA SER A 199 -6.76 13.50 17.32
C SER A 199 -6.75 14.56 16.22
N SER A 200 -7.49 14.33 15.14
CA SER A 200 -7.77 15.34 14.11
C SER A 200 -8.87 16.32 14.52
N GLU A 201 -9.61 16.03 15.59
CA GLU A 201 -10.72 16.86 16.09
C GLU A 201 -10.26 18.00 17.00
N GLN A 202 -8.98 18.00 17.42
CA GLN A 202 -8.44 19.06 18.25
C GLN A 202 -8.08 20.31 17.42
N PRO A 203 -8.02 21.51 18.04
CA PRO A 203 -7.61 22.72 17.33
C PRO A 203 -6.24 22.59 16.69
N ARG A 204 -6.09 23.14 15.47
CA ARG A 204 -4.81 23.07 14.72
C ARG A 204 -3.64 23.68 15.48
N CYS A 205 -3.87 24.72 16.30
CA CYS A 205 -2.84 25.33 17.13
C CYS A 205 -2.29 24.41 18.21
N ASP A 206 -3.05 23.37 18.60
CA ASP A 206 -2.68 22.42 19.63
C ASP A 206 -2.08 21.13 19.02
N MET A 207 -2.09 21.02 17.69
CA MET A 207 -1.51 19.87 16.99
C MET A 207 0.01 19.87 17.12
N LYS A 208 0.54 18.75 17.58
CA LYS A 208 1.97 18.49 17.60
C LYS A 208 2.45 18.33 16.17
N TYR A 209 3.47 19.10 15.80
CA TYR A 209 4.17 18.91 14.54
C TYR A 209 4.65 17.46 14.39
N GLY A 210 4.62 16.91 13.17
CA GLY A 210 5.23 15.60 12.89
C GLY A 210 4.59 14.36 13.54
N VAL A 211 3.42 14.49 14.18
CA VAL A 211 2.67 13.39 14.79
C VAL A 211 1.42 13.09 13.96
N SER A 212 1.20 11.82 13.61
CA SER A 212 0.06 11.38 12.80
C SER A 212 -1.29 11.78 13.39
N VAL A 213 -2.25 12.17 12.54
CA VAL A 213 -3.65 12.46 12.95
C VAL A 213 -4.60 11.27 12.70
N THR A 214 -4.05 10.13 12.29
CA THR A 214 -4.75 8.89 11.96
C THR A 214 -4.19 7.73 12.79
N ASP A 215 -3.77 6.63 12.17
CA ASP A 215 -3.11 5.53 12.86
C ASP A 215 -1.73 5.95 13.40
N ALA A 216 -1.31 5.29 14.48
CA ALA A 216 -0.06 5.58 15.17
C ALA A 216 1.15 5.09 14.37
N CYS A 217 2.18 5.92 14.29
CA CYS A 217 3.39 5.64 13.51
C CYS A 217 4.60 5.40 14.42
N ILE A 218 5.63 4.72 13.90
CA ILE A 218 6.97 4.74 14.50
C ILE A 218 7.65 6.10 14.22
N SER A 219 8.60 6.49 15.07
CA SER A 219 9.35 7.75 14.91
C SER A 219 10.36 7.69 13.76
N TRP A 220 10.92 8.85 13.40
CA TRP A 220 12.01 8.95 12.43
C TRP A 220 13.24 8.15 12.88
N GLU A 221 13.63 8.23 14.15
CA GLU A 221 14.80 7.52 14.68
C GLU A 221 14.62 6.01 14.60
N THR A 222 13.41 5.53 14.91
CA THR A 222 13.07 4.11 14.77
C THR A 222 13.09 3.68 13.31
N THR A 223 12.64 4.55 12.41
CA THR A 223 12.61 4.29 10.96
C THR A 223 14.02 4.22 10.37
N ASP A 224 14.88 5.19 10.69
CA ASP A 224 16.28 5.20 10.23
C ASP A 224 17.04 3.97 10.74
N ALA A 225 16.90 3.65 12.03
CA ALA A 225 17.51 2.46 12.61
C ALA A 225 17.04 1.17 11.93
N LEU A 226 15.72 0.99 11.81
CA LEU A 226 15.13 -0.20 11.17
C LEU A 226 15.60 -0.36 9.73
N LEU A 227 15.50 0.68 8.90
CA LEU A 227 15.88 0.59 7.49
C LEU A 227 17.38 0.29 7.30
N ARG A 228 18.25 0.83 8.15
CA ARG A 228 19.69 0.51 8.13
C ARG A 228 19.98 -0.92 8.53
N GLU A 229 19.27 -1.44 9.52
CA GLU A 229 19.37 -2.85 9.92
C GLU A 229 18.89 -3.77 8.81
N LEU A 230 17.75 -3.45 8.17
CA LEU A 230 17.25 -4.21 7.02
C LEU A 230 18.25 -4.22 5.86
N ASP A 231 18.84 -3.07 5.51
CA ASP A 231 19.88 -3.00 4.46
C ASP A 231 21.09 -3.87 4.82
N LYS A 232 21.60 -3.74 6.04
CA LYS A 232 22.75 -4.52 6.52
C LYS A 232 22.50 -6.02 6.41
N ASP A 233 21.30 -6.47 6.77
CA ASP A 233 20.93 -7.88 6.77
C ASP A 233 20.62 -8.42 5.37
N LEU A 234 20.00 -7.62 4.51
CA LEU A 234 19.48 -8.07 3.22
C LEU A 234 20.41 -7.80 2.04
N ARG A 235 21.32 -6.82 2.10
CA ARG A 235 22.15 -6.42 0.95
C ARG A 235 22.86 -7.60 0.26
N GLY A 236 23.50 -8.47 1.03
CA GLY A 236 24.17 -9.67 0.49
C GLY A 236 23.19 -10.71 -0.07
N HIS A 237 22.07 -10.96 0.64
CA HIS A 237 21.06 -11.94 0.25
C HIS A 237 20.32 -11.53 -1.03
N LEU A 238 19.99 -10.23 -1.17
CA LEU A 238 19.30 -9.71 -2.33
C LEU A 238 20.22 -9.64 -3.56
N ALA A 239 21.50 -9.28 -3.39
CA ALA A 239 22.47 -9.33 -4.48
C ALA A 239 22.62 -10.75 -5.06
N ALA A 240 22.64 -11.77 -4.20
CA ALA A 240 22.71 -13.18 -4.62
C ALA A 240 21.44 -13.68 -5.33
N ARG A 241 20.31 -12.96 -5.28
CA ARG A 241 19.09 -13.33 -6.03
C ARG A 241 19.13 -12.88 -7.49
N LEU A 242 19.90 -11.84 -7.78
CA LEU A 242 20.03 -11.25 -9.12
C LEU A 242 21.14 -11.91 -9.94
N ALA A 243 22.11 -12.55 -9.27
CA ALA A 243 23.17 -13.35 -9.86
C ALA A 243 22.66 -14.73 -10.29
#